data_AF-A0A7Y3M3M1-F1
#
_entry.id   AF-A0A7Y3M3M1-F1
#
_cell.length_a   1.000
_cell.length_b   1.000
_cell.length_c   1.000
_cell.angle_alpha   90.00
_cell.angle_beta   90.00
_cell.angle_gamma   90.00
#
_symmetry.space_group_name_H-M   'P 1'
#
loop_
_entity.id
_entity.type
_entity.pdbx_description
1 polymer ?
#
loop_
_entity_poly.entity_id
_entity_poly.type
_entity_poly.pdbx_seq_one_letter_code
_entity_poly.pdbx_strand_id
1 'polypeptide(L)' 'MNAFEYGAPPHGGIAFGLDRLVAILGGQETIRDFIAFPKNNSGRDVMIDAPSPVDKAQLDELGLKLDL' A
#
# COMPACT_ATOMS: atom_id res chain seq x y z
N MET A 1 13.35 19.93 5.19
CA MET A 1 14.32 20.31 4.13
C MET A 1 15.75 20.42 4.66
N ASN A 2 15.97 20.46 5.98
CA ASN A 2 17.27 20.59 6.64
C ASN A 2 18.33 19.57 6.17
N ALA A 3 17.93 18.38 5.71
CA ALA A 3 18.87 17.36 5.21
C ALA A 3 19.62 17.78 3.93
N PHE A 4 19.04 18.65 3.09
CA PHE A 4 19.68 19.10 1.86
C PHE A 4 20.72 20.20 2.08
N GLU A 5 20.68 20.87 3.24
CA GLU A 5 21.59 21.96 3.61
C GLU A 5 22.99 21.46 3.99
N TYR A 6 23.13 20.18 4.34
CA TYR A 6 24.41 19.55 4.69
C TYR A 6 25.16 18.96 3.47
N GLY A 7 24.88 19.47 2.27
CA GLY A 7 25.60 19.09 1.05
C GLY A 7 25.05 17.86 0.35
N ALA A 8 23.71 17.73 0.26
CA ALA A 8 23.12 16.69 -0.59
C ALA A 8 23.56 16.91 -2.06
N PRO A 9 24.14 15.89 -2.73
CA PRO A 9 24.63 16.04 -4.11
C PRO A 9 23.46 16.14 -5.09
N PRO A 10 23.69 16.61 -6.33
CA PRO A 10 22.73 16.47 -7.42
C PRO A 10 22.39 14.99 -7.62
N HIS A 11 21.13 14.62 -7.42
CA HIS A 11 20.65 13.24 -7.55
C HIS A 11 19.38 13.19 -8.39
N GLY A 12 19.21 12.08 -9.10
CA GLY A 12 18.00 11.75 -9.85
C GLY A 12 17.70 10.28 -9.68
N GLY A 13 16.43 9.91 -9.75
CA GLY A 13 15.98 8.54 -9.59
C GLY A 13 14.79 8.24 -10.49
N ILE A 14 14.53 6.95 -10.70
CA ILE A 14 13.35 6.44 -11.38
C ILE A 14 12.79 5.26 -10.57
N ALA A 15 11.47 5.11 -10.59
CA ALA A 15 10.79 3.96 -10.00
C ALA A 15 9.90 3.29 -11.06
N PHE A 16 9.93 1.96 -11.09
CA PHE A 16 9.06 1.18 -11.95
C PHE A 16 7.87 0.64 -11.14
N GLY A 17 6.69 0.64 -11.76
CA GLY A 17 5.55 -0.10 -11.23
C GLY A 17 5.73 -1.60 -11.50
N LEU A 18 6.21 -2.35 -10.50
CA LEU A 18 6.56 -3.76 -10.66
C LEU A 18 5.36 -4.60 -11.14
N ASP A 19 4.19 -4.45 -10.54
CA ASP A 19 2.99 -5.23 -10.91
C ASP A 19 2.61 -5.01 -12.37
N ARG A 20 2.72 -3.76 -12.84
CA ARG A 20 2.45 -3.39 -14.23
C ARG A 20 3.53 -3.92 -15.17
N LEU A 21 4.80 -3.84 -14.79
CA LEU A 21 5.91 -4.37 -15.57
C LEU A 21 5.74 -5.87 -15.78
N VAL A 22 5.43 -6.62 -14.72
CA VAL A 22 5.23 -8.08 -14.80
C VAL A 22 3.98 -8.42 -15.62
N ALA A 23 2.87 -7.68 -15.47
CA ALA A 23 1.67 -7.88 -16.27
C ALA A 23 1.94 -7.72 -17.78
N ILE A 24 2.68 -6.67 -18.17
CA ILE A 24 3.09 -6.43 -19.57
C ILE A 24 3.98 -7.58 -20.06
N LEU A 25 4.96 -8.01 -19.26
CA LEU A 25 5.82 -9.14 -19.61
C LEU A 25 5.04 -10.46 -19.74
N GLY A 26 3.96 -10.62 -18.97
CA GLY A 26 3.03 -11.74 -19.04
C GLY A 26 1.93 -11.61 -20.10
N GLY A 27 1.92 -10.54 -20.91
CA GLY A 27 0.92 -10.33 -21.97
C GLY A 27 -0.49 -10.05 -21.44
N GLN A 28 -0.62 -9.53 -20.22
CA GLN A 28 -1.90 -9.21 -19.59
C GLN A 28 -2.05 -7.70 -19.37
N GLU A 29 -3.27 -7.19 -19.52
CA GLU A 29 -3.58 -5.78 -19.25
C GLU A 29 -3.92 -5.52 -17.78
N THR A 30 -4.35 -6.56 -17.06
CA THR A 30 -4.70 -6.50 -15.64
C THR A 30 -3.52 -6.94 -14.78
N ILE A 31 -3.29 -6.20 -13.69
CA ILE A 31 -2.28 -6.56 -12.67
C ILE A 31 -2.83 -7.52 -11.61
N ARG A 32 -4.16 -7.71 -11.57
CA ARG A 32 -4.83 -8.46 -10.48
C ARG A 32 -4.34 -9.90 -10.36
N ASP A 33 -4.02 -10.52 -11.49
CA ASP A 33 -3.57 -11.92 -11.55
C ASP A 33 -2.08 -12.09 -11.21
N PHE A 34 -1.35 -10.97 -11.05
CA PHE A 34 0.07 -10.94 -10.66
C PHE A 34 0.26 -10.56 -9.19
N ILE A 35 -0.83 -10.31 -8.46
CA ILE A 35 -0.85 -10.03 -7.03
C ILE A 35 -1.52 -11.23 -6.35
N ALA A 36 -0.81 -11.94 -5.46
CA ALA A 36 -1.32 -13.16 -4.85
C ALA A 36 -2.61 -12.97 -4.05
N PHE A 37 -2.75 -11.83 -3.35
CA PHE A 37 -3.92 -11.49 -2.51
C PHE A 37 -4.46 -10.10 -2.88
N PRO A 38 -5.11 -9.96 -4.04
CA PRO A 38 -5.55 -8.66 -4.53
C PRO A 38 -6.74 -8.15 -3.72
N LYS A 39 -6.86 -6.83 -3.61
CA LYS A 39 -8.02 -6.19 -2.97
C LYS A 39 -9.12 -5.92 -4.00
N ASN A 40 -10.36 -5.81 -3.54
CA ASN A 40 -11.47 -5.37 -4.38
C ASN A 40 -11.46 -3.83 -4.56
N ASN A 41 -12.41 -3.30 -5.32
CA ASN A 41 -12.49 -1.87 -5.62
C ASN A 41 -12.79 -1.00 -4.38
N SER A 42 -13.22 -1.60 -3.26
CA SER A 42 -13.41 -0.95 -1.97
C SER A 42 -12.20 -1.09 -1.04
N GLY A 43 -11.07 -1.61 -1.55
CA GLY A 43 -9.86 -1.85 -0.75
C GLY A 43 -9.97 -3.02 0.22
N ARG A 44 -11.02 -3.86 0.11
CA ARG A 44 -11.21 -5.02 0.99
C ARG A 44 -10.50 -6.26 0.46
N ASP A 45 -9.90 -7.00 1.37
CA ASP A 45 -9.53 -8.39 1.14
C ASP A 45 -10.74 -9.27 1.45
N VAL A 46 -11.31 -9.88 0.42
CA VAL A 46 -12.49 -10.73 0.54
C VAL A 46 -12.17 -12.12 1.11
N MET A 47 -10.91 -12.54 1.08
CA MET A 47 -10.50 -13.87 1.53
C MET A 47 -10.42 -13.93 3.05
N ILE A 48 -9.88 -12.89 3.68
CA ILE A 48 -9.69 -12.81 5.14
C ILE A 48 -10.64 -11.83 5.83
N ASP A 49 -11.59 -11.25 5.08
CA ASP A 49 -12.51 -10.21 5.52
C ASP A 49 -11.83 -9.03 6.22
N ALA A 50 -10.87 -8.41 5.51
CA ALA A 50 -10.15 -7.23 5.98
C ALA A 50 -10.49 -5.98 5.14
N PRO A 51 -10.50 -4.77 5.72
CA PRO A 51 -10.35 -4.48 7.14
C PRO A 51 -11.58 -4.91 7.95
N SER A 52 -11.36 -5.13 9.25
CA SER A 52 -12.38 -5.49 10.24
C SER A 52 -12.28 -4.57 11.47
N PRO A 53 -13.35 -4.47 12.29
CA PRO A 53 -13.28 -3.75 13.56
C PRO A 53 -12.21 -4.32 14.49
N VAL A 54 -11.54 -3.44 15.24
CA VAL A 54 -10.56 -3.78 16.27
C VAL A 54 -11.19 -3.71 17.67
N ASP A 55 -10.57 -4.39 18.63
CA ASP A 55 -11.05 -4.37 20.01
C ASP A 55 -10.87 -2.98 20.64
N LYS A 56 -11.82 -2.59 21.49
CA LYS A 56 -11.76 -1.31 22.19
C LYS A 56 -10.49 -1.16 23.04
N ALA A 57 -10.01 -2.24 23.65
CA ALA A 57 -8.78 -2.22 24.43
C ALA A 57 -7.56 -1.76 23.61
N GLN A 58 -7.49 -2.13 22.32
CA GLN A 58 -6.41 -1.73 21.42
C GLN A 58 -6.52 -0.24 21.04
N LEU A 59 -7.74 0.27 20.88
CA LEU A 59 -7.97 1.69 20.64
C LEU A 59 -7.60 2.53 21.88
N ASP A 60 -8.00 2.08 23.08
CA ASP A 60 -7.70 2.73 24.35
C ASP A 60 -6.17 2.75 24.62
N GLU A 61 -5.48 1.64 24.35
CA GLU A 61 -4.00 1.54 24.46
C GLU A 61 -3.29 2.56 23.55
N LEU A 62 -3.78 2.75 22.33
CA LEU A 62 -3.21 3.67 21.36
C LEU A 62 -3.71 5.12 21.53
N GLY A 63 -4.64 5.37 22.45
CA GLY A 63 -5.26 6.69 22.65
C GLY A 63 -6.10 7.15 21.45
N LEU A 64 -6.65 6.22 20.68
CA LEU A 64 -7.44 6.48 19.47
C LEU A 64 -8.94 6.39 19.76
N LYS A 65 -9.73 7.22 19.08
CA LYS A 65 -11.19 7.19 19.14
C LYS A 65 -11.75 7.23 17.71
N LEU A 66 -12.70 6.35 17.43
CA LEU A 66 -13.45 6.38 16.18
C LEU A 66 -14.55 7.44 16.25
N ASP A 67 -14.70 8.21 15.18
CA ASP A 67 -15.81 9.14 14.97
C ASP A 67 -16.86 8.42 14.13
N LEU A 68 -17.82 7.78 14.81
CA LEU A 68 -18.89 6.96 14.21
C LEU A 68 -20.24 7.63 14.37
#